data_AF-A0A1P8JXR3-F1
#
_entry.id   AF-A0A1P8JXR3-F1
#
_cell.length_a   1.000
_cell.length_b   1.000
_cell.length_c   1.000
_cell.angle_alpha   90.00
_cell.angle_beta   90.00
_cell.angle_gamma   90.00
#
_symmetry.space_group_name_H-M   'P 1'
#
loop_
_entity.id
_entity.type
_entity.pdbx_description
1 polymer ?
#
loop_
_entity_poly.entity_id
_entity_poly.type
_entity_poly.pdbx_seq_one_letter_code
_entity_poly.pdbx_strand_id
1 'polypeptide(L)'
;MSARDLLELAAQAVGNGAQWDCPERGMLVLSANGIDTDSWNPLKSDGDALRLAVALNLNIRIQPYGSVAREGDERPWSMAHSDGDPRAATRAAIVRAAAAVARANAAAREIKP
;
A
#
# COMPACT_ATOMS: atom_id res chain seq x y z
N MET A 1 4.67 10.62 7.90
CA MET A 1 3.41 9.86 7.70
C MET A 1 3.30 8.84 8.80
N SER A 2 2.13 8.74 9.40
CA SER A 2 1.82 7.64 10.31
C SER A 2 1.58 6.34 9.51
N ALA A 3 1.61 5.19 10.19
CA ALA A 3 1.19 3.92 9.59
C ALA A 3 -0.28 3.96 9.14
N ARG A 4 -1.10 4.74 9.84
CA ARG A 4 -2.51 4.98 9.53
C ARG A 4 -2.67 5.65 8.17
N ASP A 5 -2.00 6.78 7.96
CA ASP A 5 -2.10 7.56 6.71
C ASP A 5 -1.61 6.72 5.50
N LEU A 6 -0.58 5.89 5.70
CA LEU A 6 -0.06 4.99 4.67
C LEU A 6 -1.12 3.98 4.22
N LEU A 7 -1.81 3.36 5.18
CA LEU A 7 -2.80 2.34 4.91
C LEU A 7 -4.06 2.93 4.24
N GLU A 8 -4.53 4.07 4.72
CA GLU A 8 -5.67 4.79 4.11
C GLU A 8 -5.38 5.14 2.64
N LEU A 9 -4.20 5.71 2.35
CA LEU A 9 -3.80 6.02 0.98
C LEU A 9 -3.62 4.77 0.11
N ALA A 10 -3.08 3.69 0.68
CA ALA A 10 -2.92 2.43 -0.06
C ALA A 10 -4.27 1.81 -0.45
N ALA A 11 -5.27 1.87 0.44
CA ALA A 11 -6.62 1.42 0.11
C ALA A 11 -7.28 2.30 -0.96
N GLN A 12 -7.09 3.62 -0.88
CA GLN A 12 -7.56 4.56 -1.89
C GLN A 12 -6.96 4.29 -3.28
N ALA A 13 -5.70 3.85 -3.35
CA ALA A 13 -5.01 3.56 -4.61
C ALA A 13 -5.72 2.48 -5.44
N VAL A 14 -6.30 1.47 -4.77
CA VAL A 14 -7.04 0.37 -5.40
C VAL A 14 -8.55 0.63 -5.48
N GLY A 15 -9.00 1.83 -5.12
CA GLY A 15 -10.41 2.21 -5.16
C GLY A 15 -11.27 1.58 -4.06
N ASN A 16 -10.65 1.02 -3.02
CA ASN A 16 -11.38 0.44 -1.90
C ASN A 16 -11.70 1.50 -0.85
N GLY A 17 -12.88 1.39 -0.22
CA GLY A 17 -13.19 2.14 0.99
C GLY A 17 -12.43 1.52 2.17
N ALA A 18 -11.77 2.34 2.99
CA ALA A 18 -11.15 1.89 4.23
C ALA A 18 -11.95 2.44 5.42
N GLN A 19 -12.29 1.57 6.37
CA GLN A 19 -12.80 1.95 7.68
C GLN A 19 -11.88 1.36 8.75
N TRP A 20 -11.57 2.14 9.77
CA TRP A 20 -10.78 1.65 10.90
C TRP A 20 -11.68 0.83 11.82
N ASP A 21 -11.33 -0.44 12.04
CA ASP A 21 -12.03 -1.32 12.98
C ASP A 21 -11.68 -0.92 14.43
N CYS A 22 -10.43 -1.18 14.81
CA CYS A 22 -9.89 -0.88 16.13
C CYS A 22 -8.34 -0.92 16.11
N PRO A 23 -7.68 -0.27 17.09
CA PRO A 23 -6.22 -0.15 17.14
C PRO A 23 -5.48 -1.50 17.16
N GLU A 24 -6.06 -2.54 17.75
CA GLU A 24 -5.43 -3.86 17.87
C GLU A 24 -5.53 -4.73 16.60
N ARG A 25 -6.54 -4.50 15.74
CA ARG A 25 -6.78 -5.33 14.52
C ARG A 25 -6.33 -4.68 13.21
N GLY A 26 -6.16 -3.35 13.17
CA GLY A 26 -5.76 -2.63 11.97
C GLY A 26 -6.93 -2.03 11.18
N MET A 27 -6.86 -2.00 9.85
CA MET A 27 -7.95 -1.50 9.00
C MET A 27 -8.88 -2.62 8.56
N LEU A 28 -10.18 -2.31 8.49
CA LEU A 28 -11.12 -3.03 7.63
C LEU A 28 -11.08 -2.37 6.25
N VAL A 29 -10.81 -3.17 5.23
CA VAL A 29 -11.05 -2.77 3.85
C VAL A 29 -12.45 -3.25 3.49
N LEU A 30 -13.33 -2.29 3.24
CA LEU A 30 -14.63 -2.56 2.65
C LEU A 30 -14.36 -2.99 1.21
N SER A 31 -14.54 -4.27 0.91
CA SER A 31 -14.61 -4.70 -0.47
C SER A 31 -15.80 -3.99 -1.15
N ALA A 32 -15.78 -3.85 -2.48
CA ALA A 32 -16.82 -3.17 -3.25
C ALA A 32 -18.26 -3.70 -3.01
N ASN A 33 -18.38 -4.88 -2.40
CA ASN A 33 -19.60 -5.59 -2.05
C ASN A 33 -20.03 -5.44 -0.57
N GLY A 34 -19.33 -4.63 0.23
CA GLY A 34 -19.80 -4.22 1.57
C GLY A 34 -19.82 -5.32 2.63
N ILE A 35 -19.11 -6.44 2.42
CA ILE A 35 -18.99 -7.53 3.41
C ILE A 35 -17.61 -7.42 4.05
N ASP A 36 -17.58 -7.25 5.38
CA ASP A 36 -16.38 -7.38 6.21
C ASP A 36 -15.80 -8.79 6.02
N THR A 37 -14.81 -8.88 5.14
CA THR A 37 -14.13 -10.13 4.81
C THR A 37 -12.65 -9.90 5.03
N ASP A 38 -12.22 -10.31 6.23
CA ASP A 38 -10.84 -10.29 6.73
C ASP A 38 -10.21 -8.92 7.00
N SER A 39 -9.47 -8.87 8.11
CA SER A 39 -8.65 -7.72 8.48
C SER A 39 -7.58 -7.49 7.40
N TRP A 40 -7.67 -6.35 6.71
CA TRP A 40 -6.70 -6.00 5.67
C TRP A 40 -5.58 -5.16 6.26
N ASN A 41 -4.39 -5.75 6.31
CA ASN A 41 -3.22 -5.07 6.82
C ASN A 41 -1.97 -5.47 6.02
N PRO A 42 -1.70 -4.83 4.88
CA PRO A 42 -0.52 -5.10 4.06
C PRO A 42 0.81 -4.78 4.76
N LEU A 43 0.83 -4.11 5.92
CA LEU A 43 2.05 -3.97 6.72
C LEU A 43 2.35 -5.22 7.57
N LYS A 44 1.35 -6.09 7.80
CA LYS A 44 1.45 -7.30 8.64
C LYS A 44 1.19 -8.60 7.87
N SER A 45 0.37 -8.56 6.83
CA SER A 45 -0.03 -9.69 5.99
C SER A 45 0.70 -9.65 4.65
N ASP A 46 1.50 -10.67 4.38
CA ASP A 46 2.19 -10.83 3.10
C ASP A 46 1.19 -10.97 1.94
N GLY A 47 0.05 -11.63 2.19
CA GLY A 47 -1.02 -11.82 1.21
C GLY A 47 -1.65 -10.50 0.79
N ASP A 48 -1.94 -9.61 1.74
CA ASP A 48 -2.51 -8.29 1.44
C ASP A 48 -1.54 -7.42 0.67
N ALA A 49 -0.26 -7.42 1.07
CA ALA A 49 0.78 -6.70 0.36
C ALA A 49 0.94 -7.21 -1.07
N LEU A 50 0.96 -8.53 -1.28
CA LEU A 50 1.07 -9.10 -2.61
C LEU A 50 -0.14 -8.78 -3.48
N ARG A 51 -1.37 -8.90 -2.94
CA ARG A 51 -2.59 -8.51 -3.67
C ARG A 51 -2.57 -7.03 -4.07
N LEU A 52 -2.12 -6.16 -3.17
CA LEU A 52 -1.95 -4.73 -3.44
C LEU A 52 -0.94 -4.47 -4.56
N ALA A 53 0.19 -5.18 -4.53
CA ALA A 53 1.20 -5.08 -5.57
C ALA A 53 0.69 -5.51 -6.95
N VAL A 54 -0.08 -6.61 -7.00
CA VAL A 54 -0.67 -7.10 -8.24
C VAL A 54 -1.75 -6.14 -8.75
N ALA A 55 -2.63 -5.66 -7.87
CA ALA A 55 -3.73 -4.75 -8.24
C ALA A 55 -3.22 -3.43 -8.84
N LEU A 56 -2.08 -2.93 -8.36
CA LEU A 56 -1.46 -1.70 -8.84
C LEU A 56 -0.34 -1.94 -9.88
N ASN A 57 -0.15 -3.18 -10.31
CA ASN A 57 0.91 -3.58 -11.25
C ASN A 57 2.29 -3.03 -10.85
N LEU A 58 2.68 -3.25 -9.59
CA LEU A 58 3.93 -2.73 -9.05
C LEU A 58 5.14 -3.56 -9.51
N ASN A 59 6.22 -2.86 -9.89
CA ASN A 59 7.55 -3.47 -9.96
C ASN A 59 8.15 -3.48 -8.55
N ILE A 60 8.65 -4.64 -8.11
CA ILE A 60 9.27 -4.83 -6.79
C ILE A 60 10.71 -5.32 -6.97
N ARG A 61 11.65 -4.69 -6.26
CA ARG A 61 13.03 -5.19 -6.15
C ARG A 61 13.40 -5.38 -4.68
N ILE A 62 13.76 -6.60 -4.33
CA ILE A 62 14.22 -6.97 -2.99
C ILE A 62 15.74 -6.94 -2.99
N GLN A 63 16.34 -6.20 -2.06
CA GLN A 63 17.79 -6.00 -1.98
C GLN A 63 18.28 -6.29 -0.54
N PRO A 64 19.59 -6.52 -0.34
CA PRO A 64 20.13 -6.86 0.99
C PRO A 64 19.84 -5.80 2.07
N TYR A 65 19.80 -4.52 1.70
CA TYR A 65 19.65 -3.40 2.63
C TYR A 65 18.23 -2.82 2.70
N GLY A 66 17.30 -3.39 1.93
CA GLY A 66 15.94 -2.87 1.81
C GLY A 66 15.23 -3.33 0.55
N SER A 67 13.94 -3.00 0.46
CA SER A 67 13.13 -3.27 -0.72
C SER A 67 12.66 -1.96 -1.35
N VAL A 68 12.44 -1.98 -2.66
CA VAL A 68 11.84 -0.87 -3.40
C VAL A 68 10.65 -1.34 -4.21
N ALA A 69 9.63 -0.49 -4.35
CA ALA A 69 8.48 -0.72 -5.23
C ALA A 69 8.06 0.55 -5.98
N ARG A 70 7.49 0.41 -7.18
CA ARG A 70 6.89 1.51 -7.97
C ARG A 70 5.80 1.01 -8.91
N GLU A 71 4.85 1.88 -9.26
CA GLU A 71 3.88 1.63 -10.34
C GLU A 71 4.53 1.98 -11.70
N GLY A 72 4.56 1.03 -12.63
CA GLY A 72 5.15 1.24 -13.95
C GLY A 72 6.62 1.69 -13.90
N ASP A 73 7.08 2.38 -14.95
CA ASP A 73 8.47 2.83 -15.06
C ASP A 73 8.69 4.33 -14.81
N GLU A 74 7.62 5.12 -14.88
CA GLU A 74 7.66 6.58 -14.80
C GLU A 74 7.56 7.10 -13.36
N ARG A 75 7.09 6.26 -12.42
CA ARG A 75 6.95 6.65 -11.01
C ARG A 75 8.28 6.49 -10.25
N PRO A 76 8.55 7.36 -9.26
CA PRO A 76 9.70 7.21 -8.39
C PRO A 76 9.59 5.94 -7.54
N TRP A 77 10.74 5.34 -7.23
CA TRP A 77 10.82 4.20 -6.34
C TRP A 77 10.48 4.59 -4.89
N SER A 78 9.62 3.79 -4.27
CA SER A 78 9.38 3.84 -2.83
C SER A 78 10.25 2.81 -2.13
N MET A 79 11.16 3.25 -1.28
CA MET A 79 12.10 2.40 -0.55
C MET A 79 11.64 2.13 0.88
N ALA A 80 11.98 0.96 1.41
CA ALA A 80 11.97 0.65 2.84
C ALA A 80 13.22 -0.15 3.23
N HIS A 81 13.85 0.22 4.35
CA HIS A 81 15.03 -0.47 4.88
C HIS A 81 14.65 -1.80 5.50
N SER A 82 15.54 -2.80 5.37
CA SER A 82 15.31 -4.13 5.92
C SER A 82 15.35 -4.15 7.44
N ASP A 83 16.23 -3.39 8.09
CA ASP A 83 16.42 -3.39 9.55
C ASP A 83 16.45 -4.80 10.17
N GLY A 84 16.98 -5.78 9.42
CA GLY A 84 17.01 -7.20 9.80
C GLY A 84 15.79 -8.05 9.40
N ASP A 85 14.72 -7.44 8.90
CA ASP A 85 13.52 -8.12 8.37
C ASP A 85 13.21 -7.69 6.92
N PRO A 86 13.78 -8.40 5.92
CA PRO A 86 13.49 -8.15 4.51
C PRO A 86 11.99 -8.27 4.16
N ARG A 87 11.22 -9.12 4.85
CA ARG A 87 9.79 -9.32 4.56
C ARG A 87 9.00 -8.08 4.98
N ALA A 88 9.25 -7.56 6.18
CA ALA A 88 8.65 -6.31 6.63
C ALA A 88 9.02 -5.14 5.70
N ALA A 89 10.26 -5.08 5.22
CA ALA A 89 10.67 -4.07 4.26
C ALA A 89 9.97 -4.19 2.90
N THR A 90 9.82 -5.41 2.37
CA THR A 90 9.08 -5.62 1.12
C THR A 90 7.63 -5.17 1.26
N ARG A 91 6.95 -5.57 2.34
CA ARG A 91 5.59 -5.09 2.65
C ARG A 91 5.52 -3.56 2.74
N ALA A 92 6.44 -2.95 3.47
CA ALA A 92 6.47 -1.50 3.64
C ALA A 92 6.75 -0.75 2.32
N ALA A 93 7.63 -1.27 1.46
CA ALA A 93 7.92 -0.68 0.15
C ALA A 93 6.67 -0.69 -0.75
N ILE A 94 5.94 -1.80 -0.77
CA ILE A 94 4.67 -1.93 -1.51
C ILE A 94 3.64 -0.92 -1.00
N VAL A 95 3.42 -0.83 0.31
CA VAL A 95 2.45 0.11 0.90
C VAL A 95 2.82 1.57 0.62
N ARG A 96 4.12 1.91 0.69
CA ARG A 96 4.60 3.25 0.34
C ARG A 96 4.37 3.57 -1.14
N ALA A 97 4.61 2.62 -2.03
CA ALA A 97 4.36 2.79 -3.46
C ALA A 97 2.86 3.00 -3.73
N ALA A 98 1.98 2.18 -3.13
CA ALA A 98 0.54 2.35 -3.25
C ALA A 98 0.08 3.73 -2.77
N ALA A 99 0.58 4.19 -1.62
CA ALA A 99 0.27 5.51 -1.11
C ALA A 99 0.74 6.64 -2.04
N ALA A 100 1.89 6.46 -2.71
CA ALA A 100 2.38 7.41 -3.71
C ALA A 100 1.48 7.46 -4.96
N VAL A 101 0.97 6.31 -5.41
CA VAL A 101 0.00 6.22 -6.52
C VAL A 101 -1.28 7.00 -6.19
N ALA A 102 -1.87 6.78 -5.01
CA ALA A 102 -3.08 7.49 -4.60
C ALA A 102 -2.90 9.01 -4.60
N ARG A 103 -1.78 9.50 -4.06
CA ARG A 103 -1.47 10.94 -4.06
C ARG A 103 -1.35 11.51 -5.46
N ALA A 104 -0.64 10.80 -6.33
CA ALA A 104 -0.47 11.28 -7.69
C ALA A 104 -1.79 11.26 -8.48
N ASN A 105 -2.65 10.28 -8.22
CA ASN A 105 -3.99 10.23 -8.80
C ASN A 105 -4.89 11.36 -8.27
N ALA A 106 -4.77 11.73 -6.99
CA ALA A 106 -5.47 12.89 -6.43
C ALA A 106 -4.99 14.19 -7.08
N ALA A 107 -3.68 14.41 -7.18
CA ALA A 107 -3.11 15.58 -7.84
C ALA A 107 -3.52 15.68 -9.31
N ALA A 108 -3.56 14.56 -10.04
CA ALA A 108 -4.00 14.54 -11.44
C ALA A 108 -5.49 14.89 -11.61
N ARG A 109 -6.33 14.60 -10.61
CA ARG A 109 -7.75 14.97 -10.62
C ARG A 109 -7.97 16.45 -10.33
N GLU A 110 -7.13 17.08 -9.53
CA GLU A 110 -7.20 18.51 -9.21
C GLU A 110 -6.76 19.42 -10.37
N ILE A 111 -5.98 18.89 -11.32
CA ILE A 111 -5.47 19.64 -12.49
C ILE A 111 -6.46 19.59 -13.68
N LYS A 112 -7.45 18.69 -13.66
CA LYS A 112 -8.43 18.56 -14.75
C LYS A 112 -9.59 19.55 -14.51
N PRO A 113 -9.85 20.51 -15.43
CA PRO A 113 -10.91 21.51 -15.30
C PRO A 113 -12.32 20.91 -15.37
#